data_AF-A0A960Q1D8-F1
#
_entry.id   AF-A0A960Q1D8-F1
#
_cell.length_a   1.000
_cell.length_b   1.000
_cell.length_c   1.000
_cell.angle_alpha   90.00
_cell.angle_beta   90.00
_cell.angle_gamma   90.00
#
_symmetry.space_group_name_H-M   'P 1'
#
loop_
_entity.id
_entity.type
_entity.pdbx_description
1 polymer ?
#
loop_
_entity_poly.entity_id
_entity_poly.type
_entity_poly.pdbx_seq_one_letter_code
_entity_poly.pdbx_strand_id
1 'polypeptide(L)'
;MKHAACLIFLGCPSIWAKYNPPSIEYLAGNADVIALGEIVELNRKTFVLRVDRLIIGDSQITHLKINRFKDWTCAHRWKPYRKGQREIVFVKRSDQTINGEPIYKLMSAGDEAEWEVRGTLVYSLGFRMPDTEKVGESEHPGQILDLENLIHALTHYRSYFKFITSDDNEPWKYEIQVIGTAEAIKAYSDQSPLHAYMVAQSHPRS
;
A
#
# COMPACT_ATOMS: atom_id res chain seq x y z
N MET A 1 61.12 -21.11 -12.76
CA MET A 1 59.80 -21.33 -13.40
C MET A 1 58.78 -20.42 -12.71
N LYS A 2 58.36 -19.33 -13.38
CA LYS A 2 57.38 -18.37 -12.84
C LYS A 2 55.98 -18.84 -13.24
N HIS A 3 55.16 -19.24 -12.26
CA HIS A 3 53.77 -19.59 -12.51
C HIS A 3 52.95 -18.29 -12.50
N ALA A 4 52.40 -17.92 -13.66
CA ALA A 4 51.46 -16.82 -13.77
C ALA A 4 50.07 -17.34 -13.36
N ALA A 5 49.58 -16.89 -12.21
CA ALA A 5 48.20 -17.14 -11.78
C ALA A 5 47.27 -16.19 -12.55
N CYS A 6 46.46 -16.76 -13.46
CA CYS A 6 45.44 -16.03 -14.20
C CYS A 6 44.20 -15.88 -13.29
N LEU A 7 43.96 -14.67 -12.78
CA LEU A 7 42.76 -14.35 -12.01
C LEU A 7 41.58 -14.21 -12.98
N ILE A 8 40.67 -15.19 -13.00
CA ILE A 8 39.41 -15.10 -13.75
C ILE A 8 38.40 -14.34 -12.87
N PHE A 9 38.15 -13.07 -13.19
CA PHE A 9 37.02 -12.32 -12.64
C PHE A 9 35.74 -12.82 -13.30
N LEU A 10 35.03 -13.72 -12.62
CA LEU A 10 33.65 -14.06 -12.95
C LEU A 10 32.77 -12.85 -12.59
N GLY A 11 32.41 -12.04 -13.59
CA GLY A 11 31.43 -10.98 -13.44
C GLY A 11 30.07 -11.59 -13.09
N CYS A 12 29.58 -11.33 -11.87
CA CYS A 12 28.24 -11.74 -11.47
C CYS A 12 27.24 -10.81 -12.19
N PRO A 13 26.41 -11.32 -13.12
CA PRO A 13 25.39 -10.48 -13.74
C PRO A 13 24.46 -9.96 -12.64
N SER A 14 24.26 -8.65 -12.58
CA SER A 14 23.26 -8.06 -11.71
C SER A 14 21.88 -8.48 -12.22
N ILE A 15 21.28 -9.46 -11.55
CA ILE A 15 19.87 -9.80 -11.75
C ILE A 15 19.07 -8.70 -11.04
N TRP A 16 18.57 -7.74 -11.82
CA TRP A 16 17.63 -6.74 -11.34
C TRP A 16 16.27 -7.44 -11.20
N ALA A 17 15.87 -7.72 -9.97
CA ALA A 17 14.51 -8.17 -9.71
C ALA A 17 13.56 -7.03 -10.09
N LYS A 18 12.69 -7.26 -11.07
CA LYS A 18 11.66 -6.29 -11.46
C LYS A 18 10.60 -6.26 -10.36
N TYR A 19 10.68 -5.25 -9.51
CA TYR A 19 9.68 -5.00 -8.49
C TYR A 19 8.37 -4.56 -9.15
N ASN A 20 7.25 -5.16 -8.73
CA ASN A 20 5.91 -4.75 -9.14
C ASN A 20 5.15 -4.32 -7.89
N PRO A 21 4.89 -3.01 -7.70
CA PRO A 21 4.17 -2.54 -6.52
C PRO A 21 2.76 -3.13 -6.45
N PRO A 22 2.22 -3.35 -5.23
CA PRO A 22 0.82 -3.72 -5.08
C PRO A 22 -0.08 -2.61 -5.62
N SER A 23 -1.12 -3.00 -6.32
CA SER A 23 -2.13 -2.06 -6.81
C SER A 23 -3.07 -1.61 -5.69
N ILE A 24 -3.75 -0.48 -5.88
CA ILE A 24 -4.67 0.07 -4.89
C ILE A 24 -5.82 -0.90 -4.58
N GLU A 25 -6.35 -1.59 -5.59
CA GLU A 25 -7.40 -2.58 -5.39
C GLU A 25 -6.92 -3.76 -4.55
N TYR A 26 -5.67 -4.21 -4.75
CA TYR A 26 -5.07 -5.26 -3.92
C TYR A 26 -4.94 -4.81 -2.47
N LEU A 27 -4.43 -3.59 -2.23
CA LEU A 27 -4.34 -3.00 -0.90
C LEU A 27 -5.72 -2.86 -0.26
N ALA A 28 -6.68 -2.31 -0.99
CA ALA A 28 -8.05 -2.09 -0.54
C ALA A 28 -8.76 -3.40 -0.22
N GLY A 29 -8.54 -4.45 -1.00
CA GLY A 29 -9.19 -5.75 -0.83
C GLY A 29 -8.56 -6.65 0.22
N ASN A 30 -7.24 -6.57 0.43
CA ASN A 30 -6.49 -7.54 1.26
C ASN A 30 -5.97 -6.98 2.59
N ALA A 31 -6.11 -5.69 2.89
CA ALA A 31 -5.73 -5.15 4.20
C ALA A 31 -6.58 -5.73 5.33
N ASP A 32 -5.98 -6.01 6.48
CA ASP A 32 -6.77 -6.30 7.68
C ASP A 32 -7.31 -5.00 8.26
N VAL A 33 -6.51 -3.93 8.19
CA VAL A 33 -6.87 -2.60 8.64
C VAL A 33 -6.43 -1.55 7.62
N ILE A 34 -7.33 -0.62 7.32
CA ILE A 34 -7.03 0.63 6.61
C ILE A 34 -7.45 1.76 7.55
N ALA A 35 -6.50 2.64 7.87
CA ALA A 35 -6.73 3.71 8.84
C ALA A 35 -6.09 5.02 8.39
N LEU A 36 -6.78 6.11 8.65
CA LEU A 36 -6.23 7.47 8.68
C LEU A 36 -5.88 7.82 10.12
N GLY A 37 -4.68 8.34 10.34
CA GLY A 37 -4.28 8.75 11.68
C GLY A 37 -3.04 9.63 11.72
N GLU A 38 -2.51 9.81 12.93
CA GLU A 38 -1.33 10.63 13.22
C GLU A 38 -0.25 9.78 13.91
N ILE A 39 1.01 9.92 13.50
CA ILE A 39 2.14 9.29 14.19
C ILE A 39 2.37 9.98 15.52
N VAL A 40 2.09 9.28 16.63
CA VAL A 40 2.26 9.80 18.00
C VAL A 40 3.54 9.29 18.66
N GLU A 41 3.99 8.10 18.28
CA GLU A 41 5.24 7.52 18.77
C GLU A 41 6.09 6.98 17.63
N LEU A 42 7.41 7.09 17.80
CA LEU A 42 8.38 6.60 16.85
C LEU A 42 9.53 5.96 17.62
N ASN A 43 9.91 4.75 17.23
CA ASN A 43 11.13 4.11 17.67
C ASN A 43 11.92 3.59 16.46
N ARG A 44 13.02 2.88 16.69
CA ARG A 44 13.91 2.41 15.61
C ARG A 44 13.27 1.40 14.64
N LYS A 45 12.26 0.64 15.07
CA LYS A 45 11.67 -0.46 14.28
C LYS A 45 10.19 -0.24 13.97
N THR A 46 9.47 0.50 14.80
CA THR A 46 8.04 0.69 14.68
C THR A 46 7.65 2.16 14.88
N PHE A 47 6.45 2.49 14.46
CA PHE A 47 5.76 3.72 14.83
C PHE A 47 4.38 3.35 15.40
N VAL A 48 3.78 4.27 16.15
CA VAL A 48 2.39 4.14 16.62
C VAL A 48 1.57 5.21 15.95
N LEU A 49 0.55 4.79 15.20
CA LEU A 49 -0.45 5.64 14.59
C LEU A 49 -1.66 5.71 15.51
N ARG A 50 -2.00 6.90 16.01
CA ARG A 50 -3.29 7.16 16.65
C ARG A 50 -4.33 7.25 15.53
N VAL A 51 -5.35 6.41 15.58
CA VAL A 51 -6.38 6.33 14.54
C VAL A 51 -7.35 7.50 14.71
N ASP A 52 -7.40 8.38 13.70
CA ASP A 52 -8.40 9.46 13.63
C ASP A 52 -9.68 8.95 12.95
N ARG A 53 -9.53 8.14 11.89
CA ARG A 53 -10.65 7.51 11.18
C ARG A 53 -10.27 6.11 10.74
N LEU A 54 -11.07 5.13 11.16
CA LEU A 54 -10.98 3.77 10.66
C LEU A 54 -11.76 3.65 9.35
N ILE A 55 -11.10 3.19 8.29
CA ILE A 55 -11.70 3.02 6.95
C ILE A 55 -12.15 1.57 6.77
N ILE A 56 -11.28 0.62 7.16
CA ILE A 56 -11.54 -0.82 7.21
C ILE A 56 -10.89 -1.37 8.49
N GLY A 57 -11.56 -2.27 9.20
CA GLY A 57 -11.01 -2.95 10.38
C GLY A 57 -12.01 -3.03 11.53
N ASP A 58 -11.53 -3.42 12.71
CA ASP A 58 -12.33 -3.44 13.95
C ASP A 58 -12.45 -2.04 14.56
N SER A 59 -13.70 -1.62 14.83
CA SER A 59 -14.06 -0.34 15.48
C SER A 59 -13.33 -0.05 16.81
N GLN A 60 -12.84 -1.07 17.51
CA GLN A 60 -12.13 -0.90 18.79
C GLN A 60 -10.68 -0.45 18.63
N ILE A 61 -10.15 -0.44 17.41
CA ILE A 61 -8.77 -0.03 17.13
C ILE A 61 -8.66 1.49 17.24
N THR A 62 -8.00 1.95 18.31
CA THR A 62 -7.66 3.37 18.51
C THR A 62 -6.20 3.69 18.20
N HIS A 63 -5.33 2.68 18.22
CA HIS A 63 -3.90 2.81 17.96
C HIS A 63 -3.40 1.60 17.17
N LEU A 64 -2.51 1.85 16.21
CA LEU A 64 -1.84 0.81 15.43
C LEU A 64 -0.33 0.90 15.68
N LYS A 65 0.27 -0.17 16.20
CA LYS A 65 1.74 -0.32 16.24
C LYS A 65 2.21 -0.97 14.96
N ILE A 66 2.90 -0.22 14.11
CA ILE A 66 3.24 -0.62 12.75
C ILE A 66 4.75 -0.72 12.60
N ASN A 67 5.22 -1.80 11.96
CA ASN A 67 6.62 -1.92 11.55
C ASN A 67 6.96 -0.84 10.54
N ARG A 68 8.00 -0.06 10.83
CA ARG A 68 8.50 0.98 9.94
C ARG A 68 9.05 0.33 8.67
N PHE A 69 8.74 0.96 7.55
CA PHE A 69 9.54 0.74 6.36
C PHE A 69 10.99 1.20 6.62
N LYS A 70 11.95 0.47 6.04
CA LYS A 70 13.37 0.81 6.06
C LYS A 70 13.80 1.03 4.63
N ASP A 71 14.53 2.11 4.38
CA ASP A 71 15.06 2.39 3.03
C ASP A 71 16.08 1.32 2.63
N TRP A 72 15.90 0.77 1.43
CA TRP A 72 16.75 -0.24 0.80
C TRP A 72 17.26 0.32 -0.54
N THR A 73 18.25 -0.32 -1.15
CA THR A 73 18.89 0.18 -2.40
C THR A 73 17.90 0.54 -3.51
N CYS A 74 16.77 -0.17 -3.58
CA CYS A 74 15.77 -0.02 -4.66
C CYS A 74 14.45 0.62 -4.21
N ALA A 75 14.31 0.99 -2.94
CA ALA A 75 13.06 1.53 -2.40
C ALA A 75 13.35 2.44 -1.21
N HIS A 76 12.84 3.66 -1.26
CA HIS A 76 13.02 4.65 -0.21
C HIS A 76 11.72 5.38 0.03
N ARG A 77 11.50 5.80 1.28
CA ARG A 77 10.42 6.75 1.55
C ARG A 77 10.74 8.06 0.87
N TRP A 78 9.71 8.71 0.37
CA TRP A 78 9.80 10.11 -0.05
C TRP A 78 10.13 11.06 1.10
N LYS A 79 9.79 10.70 2.35
CA LYS A 79 10.04 11.52 3.53
C LYS A 79 10.31 10.69 4.78
N PRO A 80 11.26 11.09 5.65
CA PRO A 80 11.48 10.43 6.93
C PRO A 80 10.25 10.54 7.85
N TYR A 81 9.93 9.47 8.57
CA TYR A 81 8.92 9.46 9.63
C TYR A 81 9.14 10.58 10.65
N ARG A 82 8.06 11.27 11.02
CA ARG A 82 8.05 12.30 12.08
C ARG A 82 6.79 12.16 12.92
N LYS A 83 6.89 12.45 14.22
CA LYS A 83 5.71 12.62 15.07
C LYS A 83 4.86 13.79 14.54
N GLY A 84 3.53 13.67 14.61
CA GLY A 84 2.59 14.63 14.04
C GLY A 84 2.32 14.45 12.55
N GLN A 85 3.01 13.53 11.86
CA GLN A 85 2.73 13.20 10.47
C GLN A 85 1.39 12.46 10.38
N ARG A 86 0.52 12.88 9.46
CA ARG A 86 -0.75 12.21 9.18
C ARG A 86 -0.60 11.26 8.01
N GLU A 87 -1.13 10.06 8.14
CA GLU A 87 -0.97 9.00 7.14
C GLU A 87 -2.25 8.19 6.97
N ILE A 88 -2.51 7.75 5.75
CA ILE A 88 -3.34 6.58 5.46
C ILE A 88 -2.42 5.37 5.38
N VAL A 89 -2.72 4.32 6.14
CA VAL A 89 -1.94 3.09 6.17
C VAL A 89 -2.79 1.90 5.74
N PHE A 90 -2.18 0.99 4.98
CA PHE A 90 -2.75 -0.30 4.59
C PHE A 90 -1.93 -1.40 5.24
N VAL A 91 -2.51 -2.05 6.25
CA VAL A 91 -1.74 -2.98 7.07
C VAL A 91 -2.39 -4.35 7.18
N LYS A 92 -1.53 -5.36 7.26
CA LYS A 92 -1.89 -6.71 7.72
C LYS A 92 -1.43 -6.89 9.16
N ARG A 93 -2.22 -7.62 9.94
CA ARG A 93 -1.83 -8.09 11.26
C ARG A 93 -0.69 -9.08 11.10
N SER A 94 0.37 -8.90 11.89
CA SER A 94 1.43 -9.89 12.00
C SER A 94 1.09 -10.88 13.11
N ASP A 95 1.67 -12.09 13.03
CA ASP A 95 1.68 -13.04 14.15
C ASP A 95 2.53 -12.58 15.34
N GLN A 96 3.21 -11.44 15.22
CA GLN A 96 4.08 -10.88 16.24
C GLN A 96 3.27 -10.00 17.17
N THR A 97 3.57 -10.10 18.46
CA THR A 97 3.05 -9.21 19.49
C THR A 97 4.20 -8.55 20.26
N ILE A 98 3.96 -7.35 20.80
CA ILE A 98 4.85 -6.69 21.77
C ILE A 98 4.02 -6.40 23.00
N ASN A 99 4.39 -7.00 24.13
CA ASN A 99 3.68 -6.86 25.41
C ASN A 99 2.20 -7.27 25.32
N GLY A 100 1.90 -8.32 24.53
CA GLY A 100 0.53 -8.79 24.31
C GLY A 100 -0.25 -8.04 23.23
N GLU A 101 0.24 -6.89 22.76
CA GLU A 101 -0.42 -6.10 21.72
C GLU A 101 0.01 -6.54 20.31
N PRO A 102 -0.91 -6.62 19.34
CA PRO A 102 -0.58 -6.99 17.96
C PRO A 102 0.34 -5.96 17.30
N ILE A 103 1.26 -6.45 16.48
CA ILE A 103 2.02 -5.61 15.54
C ILE A 103 1.43 -5.75 14.15
N TYR A 104 1.41 -4.65 13.43
CA TYR A 104 0.96 -4.57 12.05
C TYR A 104 2.16 -4.39 11.10
N LYS A 105 2.04 -4.93 9.89
CA LYS A 105 2.99 -4.76 8.80
C LYS A 105 2.32 -4.01 7.66
N LEU A 106 3.02 -3.03 7.11
CA LEU A 106 2.62 -2.41 5.84
C LEU A 106 2.51 -3.49 4.75
N MET A 107 1.48 -3.37 3.92
CA MET A 107 1.22 -4.32 2.83
C MET A 107 2.15 -4.15 1.61
N SER A 108 3.13 -3.26 1.70
CA SER A 108 4.10 -3.06 0.65
C SER A 108 5.51 -2.87 1.17
N ALA A 109 6.47 -3.19 0.30
CA ALA A 109 7.90 -3.08 0.54
C ALA A 109 8.51 -1.82 -0.10
N GLY A 110 7.74 -0.93 -0.71
CA GLY A 110 8.24 0.28 -1.39
C GLY A 110 7.47 1.55 -1.04
N ASP A 111 6.91 1.64 0.17
CA ASP A 111 6.12 2.81 0.65
C ASP A 111 4.73 2.98 -0.01
N GLU A 112 4.28 2.02 -0.81
CA GLU A 112 2.98 2.08 -1.53
C GLU A 112 1.77 1.84 -0.61
N ALA A 113 2.00 1.29 0.57
CA ALA A 113 0.97 1.00 1.57
C ALA A 113 0.87 2.07 2.66
N GLU A 114 1.50 3.23 2.44
CA GLU A 114 1.54 4.31 3.42
C GLU A 114 1.58 5.68 2.72
N TRP A 115 0.53 6.48 2.89
CA TRP A 115 0.35 7.73 2.13
C TRP A 115 0.20 8.92 3.07
N GLU A 116 1.07 9.93 2.96
CA GLU A 116 0.97 11.15 3.80
C GLU A 116 -0.27 11.94 3.41
N VAL A 117 -0.91 12.50 4.43
CA VAL A 117 -2.08 13.37 4.29
C VAL A 117 -1.70 14.78 4.69
N ARG A 118 -1.93 15.75 3.81
CA ARG A 118 -1.71 17.17 4.07
C ARG A 118 -2.98 17.94 3.76
N GLY A 119 -3.69 18.36 4.81
CA GLY A 119 -5.02 18.95 4.67
C GLY A 119 -6.00 17.93 4.07
N THR A 120 -6.55 18.26 2.91
CA THR A 120 -7.50 17.41 2.15
C THR A 120 -6.81 16.59 1.06
N LEU A 121 -5.49 16.63 0.96
CA LEU A 121 -4.73 15.98 -0.10
C LEU A 121 -3.97 14.76 0.42
N VAL A 122 -3.99 13.68 -0.36
CA VAL A 122 -3.26 12.45 -0.10
C VAL A 122 -2.20 12.27 -1.17
N TYR A 123 -0.97 12.02 -0.73
CA TYR A 123 0.16 11.78 -1.61
C TYR A 123 0.45 10.29 -1.64
N SER A 124 0.05 9.64 -2.73
CA SER A 124 0.16 8.19 -2.88
C SER A 124 1.30 7.79 -3.82
N LEU A 125 1.89 6.63 -3.55
CA LEU A 125 2.87 5.93 -4.39
C LEU A 125 2.31 4.56 -4.82
N GLY A 126 2.86 3.98 -5.89
CA GLY A 126 2.61 2.59 -6.28
C GLY A 126 1.56 2.35 -7.34
N PHE A 127 0.67 3.31 -7.58
CA PHE A 127 -0.28 3.25 -8.70
C PHE A 127 -0.44 4.62 -9.34
N ARG A 128 -0.99 4.62 -10.56
CA ARG A 128 -1.19 5.84 -11.31
C ARG A 128 -2.51 5.80 -12.05
N MET A 129 -3.37 6.74 -11.72
CA MET A 129 -4.55 7.00 -12.52
C MET A 129 -4.19 7.78 -13.79
N PRO A 130 -4.94 7.59 -14.89
CA PRO A 130 -4.91 8.52 -16.01
C PRO A 130 -5.20 9.95 -15.53
N ASP A 131 -4.55 10.93 -16.15
CA ASP A 131 -4.86 12.36 -16.00
C ASP A 131 -4.74 12.95 -14.57
N THR A 132 -4.03 12.29 -13.65
CA THR A 132 -3.70 12.86 -12.34
C THR A 132 -2.39 13.65 -12.34
N GLU A 133 -2.33 14.69 -11.49
CA GLU A 133 -1.12 15.46 -11.24
C GLU A 133 -0.03 14.56 -10.65
N LYS A 134 1.17 14.62 -11.24
CA LYS A 134 2.34 13.88 -10.77
C LYS A 134 3.01 14.62 -9.64
N VAL A 135 3.51 13.87 -8.66
CA VAL A 135 4.39 14.40 -7.61
C VAL A 135 5.72 13.66 -7.63
N GLY A 136 6.80 14.42 -7.74
CA GLY A 136 8.16 13.90 -7.80
C GLY A 136 8.61 13.49 -9.20
N GLU A 137 9.92 13.33 -9.34
CA GLU A 137 10.61 13.00 -10.60
C GLU A 137 11.20 11.58 -10.62
N SER A 138 10.83 10.72 -9.66
CA SER A 138 11.35 9.34 -9.57
C SER A 138 10.74 8.42 -10.64
N GLU A 139 11.32 7.21 -10.80
CA GLU A 139 10.75 6.15 -11.66
C GLU A 139 9.32 5.74 -11.27
N HIS A 140 8.95 5.98 -10.01
CA HIS A 140 7.60 5.77 -9.48
C HIS A 140 7.06 7.12 -8.98
N PRO A 141 6.71 8.06 -9.89
CA PRO A 141 6.19 9.34 -9.48
C PRO A 141 4.88 9.12 -8.73
N GLY A 142 4.74 9.79 -7.59
CA GLY A 142 3.50 9.77 -6.84
C GLY A 142 2.40 10.54 -7.56
N GLN A 143 1.23 10.54 -6.94
CA GLN A 143 0.08 11.33 -7.38
C GLN A 143 -0.64 11.93 -6.18
N ILE A 144 -1.38 13.01 -6.44
CA ILE A 144 -2.23 13.67 -5.45
C ILE A 144 -3.66 13.19 -5.65
N LEU A 145 -4.30 12.80 -4.55
CA LEU A 145 -5.70 12.42 -4.49
C LEU A 145 -6.44 13.29 -3.48
N ASP A 146 -7.73 13.49 -3.70
CA ASP A 146 -8.62 14.07 -2.68
C ASP A 146 -8.89 13.03 -1.58
N LEU A 147 -8.74 13.46 -0.32
CA LEU A 147 -8.81 12.61 0.86
C LEU A 147 -10.18 11.95 1.04
N GLU A 148 -11.26 12.73 0.92
CA GLU A 148 -12.60 12.22 1.18
C GLU A 148 -13.06 11.31 0.03
N ASN A 149 -12.74 11.66 -1.21
CA ASN A 149 -12.96 10.78 -2.37
C ASN A 149 -12.21 9.45 -2.23
N LEU A 150 -10.96 9.47 -1.75
CA LEU A 150 -10.18 8.26 -1.51
C LEU A 150 -10.81 7.41 -0.40
N ILE A 151 -11.14 8.01 0.75
CA ILE A 151 -11.78 7.29 1.85
C ILE A 151 -13.08 6.63 1.38
N HIS A 152 -13.92 7.37 0.65
CA HIS A 152 -15.17 6.84 0.11
C HIS A 152 -14.94 5.65 -0.81
N ALA A 153 -13.97 5.74 -1.73
CA ALA A 153 -13.59 4.64 -2.61
C ALA A 153 -13.19 3.39 -1.81
N LEU A 154 -12.27 3.54 -0.86
CA LEU A 154 -11.75 2.44 -0.05
C LEU A 154 -12.81 1.80 0.84
N THR A 155 -13.68 2.60 1.45
CA THR A 155 -14.75 2.11 2.35
C THR A 155 -15.74 1.21 1.62
N HIS A 156 -16.15 1.57 0.40
CA HIS A 156 -17.21 0.85 -0.31
C HIS A 156 -16.70 -0.26 -1.24
N TYR A 157 -15.42 -0.25 -1.59
CA TYR A 157 -14.85 -1.20 -2.54
C TYR A 157 -15.16 -2.67 -2.20
N ARG A 158 -15.02 -3.07 -0.92
CA ARG A 158 -15.26 -4.45 -0.46
C ARG A 158 -16.74 -4.89 -0.51
N SER A 159 -17.68 -3.96 -0.69
CA SER A 159 -19.09 -4.29 -0.89
C SER A 159 -19.37 -4.84 -2.30
N TYR A 160 -18.46 -4.61 -3.24
CA TYR A 160 -18.65 -4.96 -4.65
C TYR A 160 -17.63 -5.97 -5.18
N PHE A 161 -16.45 -6.02 -4.55
CA PHE A 161 -15.34 -6.86 -4.98
C PHE A 161 -14.78 -7.66 -3.81
N LYS A 162 -14.48 -8.93 -4.06
CA LYS A 162 -13.83 -9.83 -3.10
C LYS A 162 -12.56 -10.38 -3.70
N PHE A 163 -11.46 -10.29 -2.96
CA PHE A 163 -10.21 -10.94 -3.34
C PHE A 163 -10.22 -12.40 -2.92
N ILE A 164 -9.80 -13.26 -3.84
CA ILE A 164 -9.60 -14.68 -3.62
C ILE A 164 -8.12 -14.94 -3.91
N THR A 165 -7.32 -15.13 -2.86
CA THR A 165 -5.93 -15.57 -3.01
C THR A 165 -5.91 -17.06 -3.31
N SER A 166 -5.21 -17.45 -4.37
CA SER A 166 -5.11 -18.85 -4.78
C SER A 166 -4.10 -19.65 -3.96
N ASP A 167 -3.10 -18.97 -3.36
CA ASP A 167 -2.04 -19.57 -2.57
C ASP A 167 -1.48 -18.54 -1.57
N ASP A 168 -1.39 -18.91 -0.29
CA ASP A 168 -0.79 -18.07 0.76
C ASP A 168 0.71 -17.84 0.54
N ASN A 169 1.38 -18.73 -0.21
CA ASN A 169 2.80 -18.60 -0.56
C ASN A 169 3.04 -17.65 -1.75
N GLU A 170 2.01 -17.38 -2.55
CA GLU A 170 2.07 -16.50 -3.70
C GLU A 170 0.98 -15.42 -3.58
N PRO A 171 1.07 -14.51 -2.59
CA PRO A 171 0.04 -13.52 -2.31
C PRO A 171 -0.22 -12.55 -3.48
N TRP A 172 0.70 -12.48 -4.45
CA TRP A 172 0.54 -11.73 -5.70
C TRP A 172 -0.31 -12.46 -6.76
N LYS A 173 -0.62 -13.75 -6.57
CA LYS A 173 -1.59 -14.48 -7.39
C LYS A 173 -2.95 -14.43 -6.68
N TYR A 174 -3.79 -13.53 -7.19
CA TYR A 174 -5.13 -13.35 -6.69
C TYR A 174 -6.12 -13.21 -7.85
N GLU A 175 -7.36 -13.56 -7.58
CA GLU A 175 -8.50 -13.27 -8.42
C GLU A 175 -9.40 -12.26 -7.71
N ILE A 176 -10.06 -11.41 -8.49
CA ILE A 176 -11.07 -10.48 -7.98
C ILE A 176 -12.43 -11.02 -8.41
N GLN A 177 -13.20 -11.51 -7.45
CA GLN A 177 -14.58 -11.91 -7.63
C GLN A 177 -15.48 -10.68 -7.52
N VAL A 178 -16.29 -10.46 -8.54
CA VAL A 178 -17.37 -9.46 -8.52
C VAL A 178 -18.54 -10.03 -7.73
N ILE A 179 -18.91 -9.36 -6.64
CA ILE A 179 -20.02 -9.76 -5.74
C ILE A 179 -21.17 -8.75 -5.72
N GLY A 180 -20.96 -7.55 -6.26
CA GLY A 180 -22.01 -6.54 -6.45
C GLY A 180 -22.85 -6.78 -7.70
N THR A 181 -24.05 -6.17 -7.76
CA THR A 181 -24.82 -6.12 -9.01
C THR A 181 -24.17 -5.16 -10.01
N ALA A 182 -24.44 -5.36 -11.31
CA ALA A 182 -23.91 -4.49 -12.35
C ALA A 182 -24.33 -3.02 -12.15
N GLU A 183 -25.57 -2.78 -11.72
CA GLU A 183 -26.10 -1.44 -11.44
C GLU A 183 -25.37 -0.79 -10.25
N ALA A 184 -25.12 -1.55 -9.19
CA ALA A 184 -24.43 -1.04 -8.00
C ALA A 184 -22.95 -0.73 -8.28
N ILE A 185 -22.29 -1.58 -9.06
CA ILE A 185 -20.89 -1.37 -9.51
C ILE A 185 -20.81 -0.15 -10.42
N LYS A 186 -21.77 0.01 -11.34
CA LYS A 186 -21.84 1.20 -12.18
C LYS A 186 -22.04 2.46 -11.33
N ALA A 187 -22.97 2.42 -10.36
CA ALA A 187 -23.20 3.53 -9.46
C ALA A 187 -21.99 3.87 -8.61
N TYR A 188 -21.18 2.88 -8.19
CA TYR A 188 -19.89 3.10 -7.53
C TYR A 188 -18.87 3.73 -8.49
N SER A 189 -18.72 3.18 -9.69
CA SER A 189 -17.81 3.67 -10.74
C SER A 189 -18.07 5.13 -11.10
N ASP A 190 -19.33 5.55 -11.20
CA ASP A 190 -19.73 6.89 -11.64
C ASP A 190 -19.43 8.00 -10.60
N GLN A 191 -19.01 7.68 -9.37
CA GLN A 191 -18.84 8.67 -8.30
C GLN A 191 -17.63 9.57 -8.50
N SER A 192 -16.52 9.03 -8.99
CA SER A 192 -15.32 9.81 -9.31
C SER A 192 -14.37 9.02 -10.22
N PRO A 193 -13.39 9.68 -10.86
CA PRO A 193 -12.35 9.00 -11.64
C PRO A 193 -11.61 7.90 -10.88
N LEU A 194 -11.42 8.06 -9.56
CA LEU A 194 -10.77 7.04 -8.73
C LEU A 194 -11.62 5.78 -8.60
N HIS A 195 -12.94 5.93 -8.44
CA HIS A 195 -13.83 4.78 -8.34
C HIS A 195 -13.87 4.03 -9.67
N ALA A 196 -14.01 4.75 -10.79
CA ALA A 196 -13.94 4.19 -12.13
C ALA A 196 -12.61 3.46 -12.38
N TYR A 197 -11.48 4.03 -11.94
CA TYR A 197 -10.18 3.38 -12.03
C TYR A 197 -10.14 2.06 -11.24
N MET A 198 -10.62 2.05 -10.00
CA MET A 198 -10.65 0.84 -9.18
C MET A 198 -11.52 -0.26 -9.81
N VAL A 199 -12.70 0.09 -10.35
CA VAL A 199 -13.55 -0.87 -11.09
C VAL A 199 -12.83 -1.41 -12.31
N ALA A 200 -12.19 -0.54 -13.10
CA ALA A 200 -11.46 -0.95 -14.30
C ALA A 200 -10.31 -1.92 -13.99
N GLN A 201 -9.60 -1.74 -12.88
CA GLN A 201 -8.55 -2.68 -12.45
C GLN A 201 -9.09 -3.98 -11.83
N SER A 202 -10.38 -4.02 -11.48
CA SER A 202 -11.01 -5.17 -10.83
C SER A 202 -11.53 -6.23 -11.81
N HIS A 203 -11.53 -5.93 -13.11
CA HIS A 203 -11.93 -6.89 -14.13
C HIS A 203 -10.73 -7.77 -14.55
N PRO A 204 -10.93 -9.10 -14.70
CA PRO A 204 -9.88 -9.96 -15.21
C PRO A 204 -9.44 -9.46 -16.58
N ARG A 205 -8.12 -9.25 -16.74
CA ARG A 205 -7.54 -8.96 -18.06
C ARG A 205 -7.68 -10.23 -18.88
N SER A 206 -8.64 -10.22 -19.80
CA SER A 206 -8.87 -11.27 -20.81
C SER A 206 -7.64 -11.49 -21.69
#